data_AF-A0A179DHI9-F1
#
_entry.id   AF-A0A179DHI9-F1
#
_cell.length_a   1.000
_cell.length_b   1.000
_cell.length_c   1.000
_cell.angle_alpha   90.00
_cell.angle_beta   90.00
_cell.angle_gamma   90.00
#
_symmetry.space_group_name_H-M   'P 1'
#
loop_
_entity.id
_entity.type
_entity.pdbx_description
1 polymer ?
#
loop_
_entity_poly.entity_id
_entity_poly.type
_entity_poly.pdbx_seq_one_letter_code
_entity_poly.pdbx_strand_id
1 'polypeptide(L)'
;MKLYLFLLLFSLPIFVEAQNLEPFKIYDHKKLEENSLKVYSEKGVICLTALKPDVIKVNFSTLPEANPILKTNKSIYVRVTQNLDDIFMQTDSLLIIINKLDFSIKYKSLTEKLFFVNDNVSINDSCNVLGFKLDNNQKFSDSKGKKLRDKSYKFKNQKLILSTNNYSILFKTEDGGLLKMDNETSKLTLSTKNKLLAYYFIGDAENLENVLNLIN
;
A
#
# COMPACT_ATOMS: atom_id res chain seq x y z
N MET A 1 30.97 -9.27 -59.68
CA MET A 1 29.51 -9.05 -59.60
C MET A 1 28.94 -9.40 -58.21
N LYS A 2 29.46 -8.80 -57.12
CA LYS A 2 28.97 -9.03 -55.73
C LYS A 2 29.26 -7.84 -54.80
N LEU A 3 29.00 -6.60 -55.24
CA LEU A 3 29.21 -5.41 -54.38
C LEU A 3 28.01 -4.45 -54.33
N TYR A 4 26.93 -4.72 -55.07
CA TYR A 4 25.79 -3.80 -55.17
C TYR A 4 24.61 -4.16 -54.26
N LEU A 5 24.63 -5.33 -53.59
CA LEU A 5 23.54 -5.75 -52.71
C LEU A 5 23.66 -5.19 -51.28
N PHE A 6 24.87 -4.79 -50.86
CA PHE A 6 25.10 -4.30 -49.49
C PHE A 6 24.70 -2.82 -49.32
N LEU A 7 24.77 -2.02 -50.39
CA LEU A 7 24.43 -0.59 -50.36
C LEU A 7 22.91 -0.33 -50.35
N LEU A 8 22.09 -1.30 -50.76
CA LEU A 8 20.63 -1.15 -50.80
C LEU A 8 19.95 -1.43 -49.44
N LEU A 9 20.63 -2.14 -48.54
CA LEU A 9 20.14 -2.44 -47.18
C LEU A 9 20.37 -1.28 -46.19
N PHE A 10 21.28 -0.35 -46.50
CA PHE A 10 21.54 0.84 -45.67
C PHE A 10 20.80 2.09 -46.15
N SER A 11 20.17 2.06 -47.32
CA SER A 11 19.39 3.19 -47.86
C SER A 11 17.90 3.14 -47.54
N LEU A 12 17.43 2.08 -46.88
CA LEU A 12 16.07 2.02 -46.36
C LEU A 12 16.07 2.67 -44.97
N PRO A 13 15.40 3.82 -44.78
CA PRO A 13 14.96 4.19 -43.46
C PRO A 13 13.88 3.16 -43.14
N ILE A 14 14.28 2.03 -42.56
CA ILE A 14 13.36 1.26 -41.74
C ILE A 14 13.09 2.22 -40.59
N PHE A 15 12.05 3.03 -40.76
CA PHE A 15 11.37 3.69 -39.67
C PHE A 15 10.96 2.57 -38.73
N VAL A 16 11.88 2.22 -37.84
CA VAL A 16 11.51 1.88 -36.47
C VAL A 16 10.80 3.15 -36.03
N GLU A 17 9.48 3.16 -36.20
CA GLU A 17 8.64 3.92 -35.31
C GLU A 17 9.09 3.47 -33.92
N ALA A 18 10.02 4.23 -33.35
CA ALA A 18 10.12 4.34 -31.92
C ALA A 18 8.70 4.75 -31.55
N GLN A 19 7.88 3.75 -31.18
CA GLN A 19 6.61 4.00 -30.55
C GLN A 19 6.97 5.02 -29.48
N ASN A 20 6.48 6.24 -29.67
CA ASN A 20 6.39 7.22 -28.61
C ASN A 20 5.45 6.56 -27.60
N LEU A 21 6.00 5.68 -26.79
CA LEU A 21 5.54 5.45 -25.44
C LEU A 21 5.75 6.80 -24.80
N GLU A 22 4.74 7.68 -24.93
CA GLU A 22 4.64 8.85 -24.08
C GLU A 22 4.96 8.35 -22.67
N PRO A 23 5.99 8.87 -22.00
CA PRO A 23 6.28 8.44 -20.66
C PRO A 23 5.04 8.77 -19.84
N PHE A 24 4.28 7.74 -19.47
CA PHE A 24 3.18 7.86 -18.51
C PHE A 24 3.80 8.35 -17.20
N LYS A 25 3.88 9.67 -17.03
CA LYS A 25 4.37 10.31 -15.82
C LYS A 25 3.27 10.32 -14.77
N ILE A 26 2.97 9.13 -14.26
CA ILE A 26 2.00 8.97 -13.18
C ILE A 26 2.63 9.54 -11.90
N TYR A 27 3.91 9.29 -11.64
CA TYR A 27 4.68 9.87 -10.53
C TYR A 27 5.26 11.26 -10.87
N ASP A 28 5.17 12.18 -9.90
CA ASP A 28 5.75 13.52 -9.98
C ASP A 28 6.99 13.66 -9.07
N HIS A 29 6.79 13.73 -7.75
CA HIS A 29 7.88 13.92 -6.79
C HIS A 29 7.61 13.26 -5.42
N LYS A 30 8.62 13.28 -4.53
CA LYS A 30 8.50 12.79 -3.15
C LYS A 30 9.10 13.75 -2.14
N LYS A 31 8.59 13.72 -0.90
CA LYS A 31 9.07 14.53 0.22
C LYS A 31 9.18 13.66 1.47
N LEU A 32 10.35 13.64 2.11
CA LEU A 32 10.57 13.00 3.40
C LEU A 32 10.61 14.08 4.48
N GLU A 33 9.76 13.94 5.50
CA GLU A 33 9.75 14.79 6.68
C GLU A 33 9.70 13.88 7.92
N GLU A 34 10.73 13.93 8.76
CA GLU A 34 10.89 13.06 9.92
C GLU A 34 10.76 11.57 9.53
N ASN A 35 9.74 10.87 10.04
CA ASN A 35 9.42 9.48 9.79
C ASN A 35 8.30 9.30 8.73
N SER A 36 7.96 10.36 8.00
CA SER A 36 6.87 10.39 7.03
C SER A 36 7.34 10.63 5.61
N LEU A 37 6.97 9.73 4.69
CA LEU A 37 7.19 9.86 3.26
C LEU A 37 5.90 10.22 2.54
N LYS A 38 5.90 11.37 1.85
CA LYS A 38 4.87 11.76 0.90
C LYS A 38 5.32 11.49 -0.52
N VAL A 39 4.47 10.87 -1.31
CA VAL A 39 4.68 10.63 -2.74
C VAL A 39 3.52 11.24 -3.51
N TYR A 40 3.84 12.04 -4.52
CA TYR A 40 2.89 12.79 -5.32
C TYR A 40 2.78 12.19 -6.73
N SER A 41 1.55 12.14 -7.24
CA SER A 41 1.20 11.62 -8.55
C SER A 41 0.04 12.44 -9.14
N GLU A 42 -0.20 12.31 -10.44
CA GLU A 42 -1.40 12.87 -11.08
C GLU A 42 -2.70 12.26 -10.52
N LYS A 43 -2.64 11.05 -9.95
CA LYS A 43 -3.77 10.34 -9.34
C LYS A 43 -4.04 10.79 -7.89
N GLY A 44 -3.10 11.49 -7.26
CA GLY A 44 -3.19 11.88 -5.86
C GLY A 44 -1.88 11.72 -5.09
N VAL A 45 -2.00 11.60 -3.77
CA VAL A 45 -0.88 11.58 -2.82
C VAL A 45 -0.98 10.37 -1.91
N ILE A 46 0.12 9.62 -1.83
CA ILE A 46 0.37 8.62 -0.78
C ILE A 46 1.16 9.29 0.33
N CYS A 47 0.65 9.19 1.56
CA CYS A 47 1.39 9.56 2.76
C CYS A 47 1.62 8.32 3.62
N LEU A 48 2.88 7.94 3.77
CA LEU A 48 3.34 6.88 4.66
C LEU A 48 3.95 7.49 5.92
N THR A 49 3.53 7.04 7.10
CA THR A 49 4.10 7.46 8.38
C THR A 49 4.47 6.23 9.20
N ALA A 50 5.74 6.08 9.57
CA ALA A 50 6.19 4.97 10.41
C ALA A 50 5.91 5.26 11.89
N LEU A 51 4.96 4.57 12.51
CA LEU A 51 4.63 4.73 13.94
C LEU A 51 5.48 3.85 14.86
N LYS A 52 5.97 2.73 14.31
CA LYS A 52 6.97 1.81 14.86
C LYS A 52 7.78 1.23 13.69
N PRO A 53 8.91 0.55 13.93
CA PRO A 53 9.63 -0.15 12.86
C PRO A 53 8.77 -1.09 12.00
N ASP A 54 7.73 -1.66 12.58
CA ASP A 54 6.82 -2.64 11.99
C ASP A 54 5.40 -2.10 11.76
N VAL A 55 5.11 -0.83 12.07
CA VAL A 55 3.77 -0.25 11.96
C VAL A 55 3.78 1.00 11.07
N ILE A 56 3.11 0.91 9.93
CA ILE A 56 3.02 2.00 8.95
C ILE A 56 1.58 2.48 8.84
N LYS A 57 1.34 3.76 9.09
CA LYS A 57 0.08 4.42 8.72
C LYS A 57 0.15 4.85 7.26
N VAL A 58 -0.89 4.55 6.50
CA VAL A 58 -1.02 4.95 5.10
C VAL A 58 -2.26 5.79 4.92
N ASN A 59 -2.12 6.90 4.22
CA ASN A 59 -3.23 7.72 3.78
C ASN A 59 -3.12 7.95 2.27
N PHE A 60 -4.18 7.58 1.55
CA PHE A 60 -4.36 7.91 0.14
C PHE A 60 -5.35 9.07 0.04
N SER A 61 -4.95 10.11 -0.69
CA SER A 61 -5.79 11.25 -1.01
C SER A 61 -5.76 11.48 -2.50
N THR A 62 -6.92 11.63 -3.14
CA THR A 62 -7.00 12.10 -4.54
C THR A 62 -6.72 13.59 -4.67
N LEU A 63 -6.64 14.32 -3.54
CA LEU A 63 -6.34 15.75 -3.50
C LEU A 63 -4.87 15.98 -3.07
N PRO A 64 -4.06 16.75 -3.84
CA PRO A 64 -2.64 16.99 -3.58
C PRO A 64 -2.30 17.59 -2.22
N GLU A 65 -3.23 18.32 -1.60
CA GLU A 65 -2.96 19.13 -0.41
C GLU A 65 -3.42 18.48 0.91
N ALA A 66 -4.17 17.38 0.88
CA ALA A 66 -5.05 17.04 2.00
C ALA A 66 -4.43 16.21 3.15
N ASN A 67 -3.16 15.81 3.08
CA ASN A 67 -2.59 14.90 4.09
C ASN A 67 -1.68 15.64 5.09
N PRO A 68 -2.17 15.97 6.31
CA PRO A 68 -1.33 16.50 7.37
C PRO A 68 -0.29 15.47 7.80
N ILE A 69 0.92 15.93 8.11
CA ILE A 69 2.00 15.10 8.63
C ILE A 69 1.74 14.90 10.11
N LEU A 70 1.61 13.65 10.54
CA LEU A 70 1.55 13.31 11.94
C LEU A 70 2.97 13.29 12.48
N LYS A 71 3.32 14.30 13.27
CA LYS A 71 4.54 14.31 14.06
C LYS A 71 4.43 13.23 15.13
N THR A 72 5.36 12.27 15.13
CA THR A 72 5.47 11.30 16.21
C THR A 72 6.65 11.65 17.10
N ASN A 73 6.44 11.64 18.42
CA ASN A 73 7.47 11.99 19.42
C ASN A 73 8.62 10.96 19.56
N LYS A 74 8.67 9.91 18.73
CA LYS A 74 9.75 8.90 18.75
C LYS A 74 10.52 8.95 17.43
N SER A 75 11.85 9.06 17.54
CA SER A 75 12.76 8.98 16.38
C SER A 75 12.78 7.54 15.87
N ILE A 76 12.01 7.28 14.82
CA ILE A 76 12.10 6.05 14.04
C ILE A 76 13.00 6.36 12.86
N TYR A 77 14.07 5.58 12.71
CA TYR A 77 14.97 5.75 11.58
C TYR A 77 14.27 5.30 10.30
N VAL A 78 14.14 6.23 9.36
CA VAL A 78 13.56 5.98 8.04
C VAL A 78 14.60 6.32 6.99
N ARG A 79 14.89 5.37 6.12
CA ARG A 79 15.73 5.57 4.93
C ARG A 79 14.86 5.52 3.69
N VAL A 80 15.10 6.46 2.76
CA VAL A 80 14.40 6.47 1.47
C VAL A 80 15.41 6.38 0.32
N THR A 81 15.21 5.43 -0.58
CA THR A 81 15.96 5.29 -1.84
C THR A 81 14.98 5.19 -3.02
N GLN A 82 15.47 5.28 -4.25
CA GLN A 82 14.65 5.11 -5.45
C GLN A 82 15.47 4.54 -6.60
N ASN A 83 14.81 3.79 -7.48
CA ASN A 83 15.33 3.45 -8.80
C ASN A 83 14.42 4.09 -9.88
N LEU A 84 14.48 3.59 -11.12
CA LEU A 84 13.64 4.10 -12.21
C LEU A 84 12.15 3.87 -11.93
N ASP A 85 11.79 2.66 -11.48
CA ASP A 85 10.41 2.19 -11.43
C ASP A 85 9.73 2.36 -10.06
N ASP A 86 10.52 2.41 -8.99
CA ASP A 86 10.04 2.29 -7.61
C ASP A 86 10.72 3.30 -6.65
N ILE A 87 10.03 3.58 -5.56
CA ILE A 87 10.51 4.30 -4.38
C ILE A 87 10.53 3.32 -3.22
N PHE A 88 11.63 3.29 -2.48
CA PHE A 88 11.82 2.41 -1.34
C PHE A 88 11.87 3.24 -0.07
N MET A 89 10.99 2.97 0.89
CA MET A 89 11.06 3.47 2.26
C MET A 89 11.38 2.30 3.17
N GLN A 90 12.43 2.42 3.97
CA GLN A 90 12.92 1.36 4.84
C GLN A 90 12.94 1.83 6.30
N THR A 91 12.40 1.01 7.18
CA THR A 91 12.54 1.07 8.64
C THR A 91 13.46 -0.05 9.11
N ASP A 92 13.65 -0.22 10.43
CA ASP A 92 14.46 -1.31 10.98
C ASP A 92 13.85 -2.71 10.76
N SER A 93 12.57 -2.81 10.39
CA SER A 93 11.87 -4.10 10.25
C SER A 93 11.13 -4.26 8.92
N LEU A 94 10.82 -3.18 8.22
CA LEU A 94 10.03 -3.19 7.00
C LEU A 94 10.72 -2.45 5.86
N LEU A 95 10.60 -3.01 4.66
CA LEU A 95 10.84 -2.35 3.40
C LEU A 95 9.48 -2.12 2.72
N ILE A 96 9.15 -0.86 2.47
CA ILE A 96 7.97 -0.42 1.75
C ILE A 96 8.42 0.00 0.35
N ILE A 97 7.74 -0.49 -0.68
CA ILE A 97 8.06 -0.28 -2.10
C ILE A 97 6.84 0.36 -2.74
N ILE A 98 6.99 1.56 -3.29
CA ILE A 98 5.94 2.27 -4.01
C ILE A 98 6.29 2.24 -5.49
N ASN A 99 5.45 1.63 -6.31
CA ASN A 99 5.66 1.60 -7.75
C ASN A 99 5.18 2.90 -8.40
N LYS A 100 6.02 3.50 -9.24
CA LYS A 100 5.76 4.81 -9.85
C LYS A 100 4.76 4.75 -11.01
N LEU A 101 4.59 3.58 -11.63
CA LEU A 101 3.69 3.40 -12.77
C LEU A 101 2.24 3.20 -12.28
N ASP A 102 2.00 2.23 -11.42
CA ASP A 102 0.63 1.93 -10.97
C ASP A 102 0.24 2.61 -9.65
N PHE A 103 1.19 3.27 -8.98
CA PHE A 103 1.03 3.90 -7.66
C PHE A 103 0.69 2.89 -6.55
N SER A 104 1.06 1.63 -6.73
CA SER A 104 0.85 0.57 -5.75
C SER A 104 1.91 0.57 -4.66
N ILE A 105 1.55 0.06 -3.48
CA ILE A 105 2.46 -0.13 -2.35
C ILE A 105 2.70 -1.63 -2.15
N LYS A 106 3.91 -2.01 -1.80
CA LYS A 106 4.28 -3.37 -1.39
C LYS A 106 5.06 -3.26 -0.10
N TYR A 107 4.89 -4.22 0.79
CA TYR A 107 5.68 -4.32 2.02
C TYR A 107 6.57 -5.54 1.92
N LYS A 108 7.69 -5.56 2.61
CA LYS A 108 8.55 -6.73 2.72
C LYS A 108 9.18 -6.68 4.09
N SER A 109 9.09 -7.76 4.85
CA SER A 109 9.85 -7.83 6.09
C SER A 109 11.33 -8.02 5.76
N LEU A 110 12.20 -7.36 6.52
CA LEU A 110 13.66 -7.49 6.34
C LEU A 110 14.16 -8.88 6.74
N THR A 111 13.38 -9.66 7.51
CA THR A 111 13.75 -11.00 7.98
C THR A 111 13.15 -12.15 7.16
N GLU A 112 12.06 -11.95 6.38
CA GLU A 112 11.61 -12.76 5.22
C GLU A 112 10.19 -12.38 4.70
N LYS A 113 9.94 -12.66 3.40
CA LYS A 113 8.71 -12.57 2.55
C LYS A 113 8.10 -11.18 2.19
N LEU A 114 7.64 -11.11 0.93
CA LEU A 114 7.04 -9.97 0.22
C LEU A 114 5.52 -9.91 0.44
N PHE A 115 4.97 -8.70 0.52
CA PHE A 115 3.56 -8.35 0.76
C PHE A 115 3.13 -7.25 -0.23
N PHE A 116 1.85 -7.20 -0.60
CA PHE A 116 1.31 -6.25 -1.60
C PHE A 116 0.08 -5.51 -1.03
N VAL A 117 -0.02 -4.19 -1.22
CA VAL A 117 -1.20 -3.35 -0.92
C VAL A 117 -1.30 -2.16 -1.89
N ASN A 118 -2.27 -2.14 -2.80
CA ASN A 118 -2.47 -1.06 -3.78
C ASN A 118 -3.59 -0.08 -3.31
N ASP A 119 -3.96 0.91 -4.15
CA ASP A 119 -5.19 1.74 -4.04
C ASP A 119 -6.46 0.90 -3.79
N ASN A 120 -6.38 -0.38 -4.20
CA ASN A 120 -7.16 -1.48 -3.67
C ASN A 120 -6.22 -2.43 -2.93
N VAL A 121 -6.59 -2.88 -1.73
CA VAL A 121 -5.77 -3.82 -0.96
C VAL A 121 -5.83 -5.21 -1.61
N SER A 122 -5.02 -5.47 -2.63
CA SER A 122 -4.89 -6.82 -3.18
C SER A 122 -4.13 -7.70 -2.19
N ILE A 123 -4.80 -8.72 -1.62
CA ILE A 123 -4.15 -9.63 -0.67
C ILE A 123 -3.93 -10.98 -1.33
N ASN A 124 -2.67 -11.29 -1.64
CA ASN A 124 -2.31 -12.53 -2.31
C ASN A 124 -2.30 -13.77 -1.38
N ASP A 125 -3.09 -13.80 -0.30
CA ASP A 125 -3.06 -14.88 0.68
C ASP A 125 -4.40 -15.14 1.38
N SER A 126 -4.55 -16.34 1.95
CA SER A 126 -5.72 -16.76 2.72
C SER A 126 -5.87 -15.96 4.02
N CYS A 127 -6.57 -14.83 3.95
CA CYS A 127 -6.76 -13.98 5.13
C CYS A 127 -8.04 -14.31 5.91
N ASN A 128 -7.96 -14.07 7.22
CA ASN A 128 -9.07 -14.10 8.15
C ASN A 128 -9.47 -12.66 8.49
N VAL A 129 -10.77 -12.37 8.60
CA VAL A 129 -11.25 -11.03 8.95
C VAL A 129 -11.87 -11.03 10.33
N LEU A 130 -11.28 -10.22 11.21
CA LEU A 130 -11.78 -9.94 12.54
C LEU A 130 -12.53 -8.60 12.56
N GLY A 131 -13.71 -8.60 13.16
CA GLY A 131 -14.48 -7.38 13.40
C GLY A 131 -14.12 -6.80 14.76
N PHE A 132 -13.74 -5.53 14.79
CA PHE A 132 -13.65 -4.77 16.03
C PHE A 132 -14.94 -3.97 16.24
N LYS A 133 -15.49 -4.06 17.46
CA LYS A 133 -16.49 -3.13 17.96
C LYS A 133 -15.86 -2.38 19.14
N LEU A 134 -15.79 -1.05 19.04
CA LEU A 134 -15.52 -0.18 20.19
C LEU A 134 -16.78 -0.12 21.06
N ASP A 135 -17.11 -1.22 21.72
CA ASP A 135 -17.77 -1.12 23.03
C ASP A 135 -16.63 -1.13 24.07
N ASN A 136 -16.83 -0.52 25.24
CA ASN A 136 -15.82 -0.33 26.32
C ASN A 136 -15.04 -1.59 26.72
N ASN A 137 -15.42 -2.78 26.23
CA ASN A 137 -14.77 -4.05 26.51
C ASN A 137 -13.85 -4.58 25.39
N GLN A 138 -13.60 -3.85 24.30
CA GLN A 138 -12.65 -4.21 23.21
C GLN A 138 -12.61 -5.71 22.82
N LYS A 139 -13.72 -6.45 22.95
CA LYS A 139 -13.67 -7.90 22.81
C LYS A 139 -13.56 -8.28 21.34
N PHE A 140 -12.54 -9.08 21.03
CA PHE A 140 -12.44 -9.79 19.76
C PHE A 140 -13.67 -10.67 19.58
N SER A 141 -14.53 -10.34 18.62
CA SER A 141 -15.46 -11.33 18.08
C SER A 141 -14.65 -12.23 17.16
N ASP A 142 -14.07 -13.26 17.76
CA ASP A 142 -13.22 -14.21 17.08
C ASP A 142 -14.02 -14.97 16.04
N SER A 143 -13.80 -14.69 14.76
CA SER A 143 -14.24 -15.56 13.67
C SER A 143 -13.20 -16.66 13.50
N LYS A 144 -12.95 -17.45 14.57
CA LYS A 144 -11.94 -18.51 14.62
C LYS A 144 -11.89 -19.28 13.30
N GLY A 145 -10.81 -19.08 12.54
CA GLY A 145 -10.46 -19.86 11.36
C GLY A 145 -11.39 -19.77 10.13
N LYS A 146 -12.31 -18.80 10.06
CA LYS A 146 -13.14 -18.63 8.85
C LYS A 146 -12.43 -17.73 7.85
N LYS A 147 -11.88 -18.35 6.80
CA LYS A 147 -11.37 -17.67 5.60
C LYS A 147 -12.38 -16.64 5.08
N LEU A 148 -11.86 -15.54 4.57
CA LEU A 148 -12.62 -14.58 3.79
C LEU A 148 -13.44 -15.27 2.70
N ARG A 149 -14.73 -14.95 2.63
CA ARG A 149 -15.63 -15.38 1.55
C ARG A 149 -15.85 -14.18 0.64
N ASP A 150 -16.15 -14.46 -0.63
CA ASP A 150 -16.61 -13.45 -1.58
C ASP A 150 -17.93 -12.84 -1.08
N LYS A 151 -17.79 -11.72 -0.36
CA LYS A 151 -18.88 -11.02 0.31
C LYS A 151 -18.42 -9.63 0.69
N SER A 152 -19.40 -8.74 0.85
CA SER A 152 -19.20 -7.43 1.43
C SER A 152 -19.37 -7.44 2.96
N TYR A 153 -18.38 -6.90 3.66
CA TYR A 153 -18.32 -6.77 5.11
C TYR A 153 -18.46 -5.29 5.49
N LYS A 154 -19.60 -4.92 6.07
CA LYS A 154 -19.83 -3.56 6.60
C LYS A 154 -19.17 -3.40 7.97
N PHE A 155 -18.62 -2.23 8.24
CA PHE A 155 -18.10 -1.86 9.56
C PHE A 155 -18.35 -0.37 9.84
N LYS A 156 -18.49 -0.01 11.13
CA LYS A 156 -18.82 1.36 11.55
C LYS A 156 -17.59 2.19 11.90
N ASN A 157 -16.67 1.63 12.70
CA ASN A 157 -15.52 2.38 13.20
C ASN A 157 -14.20 1.79 12.69
N GLN A 158 -14.02 0.49 12.88
CA GLN A 158 -12.76 -0.18 12.54
C GLN A 158 -12.97 -1.62 12.09
N LYS A 159 -12.04 -2.11 11.28
CA LYS A 159 -12.03 -3.48 10.75
C LYS A 159 -10.60 -3.97 10.63
N LEU A 160 -10.33 -5.18 11.13
CA LEU A 160 -8.99 -5.77 11.09
C LEU A 160 -8.98 -7.01 10.22
N ILE A 161 -7.96 -7.09 9.38
CA ILE A 161 -7.66 -8.27 8.60
C ILE A 161 -6.39 -8.88 9.17
N LEU A 162 -6.46 -10.14 9.55
CA LEU A 162 -5.32 -10.95 9.94
C LEU A 162 -4.91 -11.83 8.77
N SER A 163 -3.66 -11.75 8.38
CA SER A 163 -3.10 -12.62 7.35
C SER A 163 -2.49 -13.87 7.95
N THR A 164 -2.50 -14.97 7.19
CA THR A 164 -1.72 -16.17 7.49
C THR A 164 -0.21 -15.94 7.38
N ASN A 165 0.23 -14.86 6.74
CA ASN A 165 1.63 -14.44 6.66
C ASN A 165 2.07 -13.49 7.80
N ASN A 166 1.47 -13.62 8.99
CA ASN A 166 1.84 -12.89 10.22
C ASN A 166 1.80 -11.35 10.16
N TYR A 167 1.08 -10.77 9.20
CA TYR A 167 0.80 -9.33 9.17
C TYR A 167 -0.69 -9.06 9.38
N SER A 168 -1.00 -7.82 9.75
CA SER A 168 -2.37 -7.34 9.92
C SER A 168 -2.60 -6.01 9.22
N ILE A 169 -3.83 -5.79 8.76
CA ILE A 169 -4.27 -4.52 8.19
C ILE A 169 -5.48 -4.02 8.98
N LEU A 170 -5.33 -2.85 9.60
CA LEU A 170 -6.40 -2.17 10.33
C LEU A 170 -6.95 -1.02 9.51
N PHE A 171 -8.22 -1.10 9.16
CA PHE A 171 -8.98 0.02 8.58
C PHE A 171 -9.70 0.76 9.71
N LYS A 172 -9.54 2.10 9.76
CA LYS A 172 -10.21 2.98 10.73
C LYS A 172 -10.87 4.13 9.95
N THR A 173 -12.15 4.34 10.20
CA THR A 173 -12.99 5.34 9.51
C THR A 173 -14.02 5.90 10.49
N GLU A 174 -14.36 7.17 10.35
CA GLU A 174 -15.38 7.84 11.17
C GLU A 174 -16.80 7.53 10.68
N ASP A 175 -16.97 7.40 9.36
CA ASP A 175 -18.29 7.29 8.70
C ASP A 175 -18.72 5.86 8.36
N GLY A 176 -17.95 4.87 8.83
CA GLY A 176 -18.08 3.49 8.39
C GLY A 176 -17.49 3.24 7.00
N GLY A 177 -17.43 1.96 6.66
CA GLY A 177 -16.86 1.48 5.41
C GLY A 177 -17.45 0.16 4.97
N LEU A 178 -17.29 -0.12 3.68
CA LEU A 178 -17.58 -1.41 3.08
C LEU A 178 -16.27 -2.04 2.64
N LEU A 179 -15.99 -3.23 3.15
CA LEU A 179 -14.87 -4.05 2.70
C LEU A 179 -15.42 -5.17 1.82
N LYS A 180 -15.05 -5.23 0.54
CA LYS A 180 -15.45 -6.29 -0.38
C LYS A 180 -14.26 -7.19 -0.65
N MET A 181 -14.41 -8.49 -0.39
CA MET A 181 -13.47 -9.51 -0.86
C MET A 181 -13.97 -10.04 -2.20
N ASP A 182 -13.08 -10.11 -3.18
CA ASP A 182 -13.26 -10.87 -4.41
C ASP A 182 -12.34 -12.10 -4.34
N ASN A 183 -12.94 -13.29 -4.34
CA ASN A 183 -12.19 -14.54 -4.22
C ASN A 183 -11.53 -14.98 -5.53
N GLU A 184 -12.00 -14.52 -6.69
CA GLU A 184 -11.40 -14.85 -7.99
C GLU A 184 -10.06 -14.13 -8.15
N THR A 185 -10.02 -12.87 -7.75
CA THR A 185 -8.82 -12.02 -7.85
C THR A 185 -8.02 -11.91 -6.54
N SER A 186 -8.50 -12.54 -5.46
CA SER A 186 -7.98 -12.38 -4.10
C SER A 186 -7.79 -10.90 -3.70
N LYS A 187 -8.73 -10.05 -4.13
CA LYS A 187 -8.63 -8.60 -4.00
C LYS A 187 -9.57 -8.10 -2.92
N LEU A 188 -9.05 -7.33 -1.97
CA LEU A 188 -9.84 -6.60 -0.99
C LEU A 188 -10.00 -5.15 -1.44
N THR A 189 -11.24 -4.78 -1.72
CA THR A 189 -11.60 -3.41 -2.07
C THR A 189 -12.23 -2.76 -0.85
N LEU A 190 -11.65 -1.66 -0.39
CA LEU A 190 -12.27 -0.81 0.63
C LEU A 190 -13.00 0.33 -0.06
N SER A 191 -14.24 0.57 0.35
CA SER A 191 -15.01 1.74 -0.06
C SER A 191 -15.44 2.51 1.19
N THR A 192 -14.99 3.77 1.29
CA THR A 192 -15.40 4.72 2.33
C THR A 192 -16.27 5.81 1.70
N LYS A 193 -17.09 6.49 2.50
CA LYS A 193 -17.93 7.59 2.00
C LYS A 193 -17.10 8.83 1.59
N ASN A 194 -15.99 9.08 2.27
CA ASN A 194 -15.22 10.34 2.15
C ASN A 194 -14.04 10.30 1.18
N LYS A 195 -13.91 9.28 0.32
CA LYS A 195 -12.81 9.10 -0.67
C LYS A 195 -11.37 9.09 -0.12
N LEU A 196 -11.15 9.50 1.13
CA LEU A 196 -9.91 9.31 1.87
C LEU A 196 -9.86 7.85 2.34
N LEU A 197 -8.82 7.16 1.91
CA LEU A 197 -8.53 5.79 2.30
C LEU A 197 -7.34 5.80 3.23
N ALA A 198 -7.59 5.51 4.51
CA ALA A 198 -6.56 5.39 5.53
C ALA A 198 -6.57 3.99 6.13
N TYR A 199 -5.39 3.39 6.26
CA TYR A 199 -5.21 2.12 6.95
C TYR A 199 -3.86 2.06 7.67
N TYR A 200 -3.73 1.11 8.58
CA TYR A 200 -2.48 0.79 9.25
C TYR A 200 -2.04 -0.60 8.82
N PHE A 201 -0.81 -0.70 8.30
CA PHE A 201 -0.12 -1.96 8.08
C PHE A 201 0.69 -2.31 9.33
N ILE A 202 0.55 -3.54 9.81
CA ILE A 202 1.20 -4.06 11.02
C ILE A 202 1.95 -5.33 10.62
N GLY A 203 3.28 -5.26 10.61
CA GLY A 203 4.16 -6.33 10.14
C GLY A 203 4.36 -7.47 11.14
N ASP A 204 4.20 -7.21 12.45
CA ASP A 204 4.26 -8.21 13.51
C ASP A 204 2.92 -8.30 14.25
N ALA A 205 2.22 -9.42 14.03
CA ALA A 205 0.93 -9.69 14.66
C ALA A 205 1.04 -10.19 16.11
N GLU A 206 2.21 -10.56 16.63
CA GLU A 206 2.36 -11.11 18.00
C GLU A 206 2.07 -10.07 19.08
N ASN A 207 2.27 -8.78 18.78
CA ASN A 207 2.10 -7.67 19.72
C ASN A 207 0.89 -6.77 19.41
N LEU A 208 -0.11 -7.34 18.74
CA LEU A 208 -1.25 -6.61 18.19
C LEU A 208 -2.00 -5.76 19.23
N GLU A 209 -2.22 -6.24 20.45
CA GLU A 209 -2.88 -5.44 21.51
C GLU A 209 -2.12 -4.15 21.84
N ASN A 210 -0.80 -4.24 21.96
CA ASN A 210 0.06 -3.09 22.22
C ASN A 210 0.11 -2.12 21.03
N VAL A 211 -0.03 -2.62 19.81
CA VAL A 211 -0.13 -1.78 18.59
C VAL A 211 -1.49 -1.10 18.51
N LEU A 212 -2.58 -1.81 18.83
CA LEU A 212 -3.93 -1.25 18.83
C LEU A 212 -4.11 -0.16 19.89
N ASN A 213 -3.52 -0.32 21.07
CA ASN A 213 -3.48 0.71 22.11
C ASN A 213 -2.71 1.97 21.69
N LEU A 214 -1.74 1.86 20.78
CA LEU A 214 -1.02 3.02 20.25
C LEU A 214 -1.83 3.79 19.19
N ILE A 215 -2.71 3.08 18.45
CA ILE A 215 -3.47 3.64 17.32
C ILE A 215 -4.79 4.30 17.77
N ASN A 216 -5.27 3.98 18.98
CA ASN A 216 -6.50 4.52 19.56
C ASN A 216 -6.25 5.77 20.39
#